data_AF-A0A957F9M8-F1
#
_entry.id   AF-A0A957F9M8-F1
#
_cell.length_a   1.000
_cell.length_b   1.000
_cell.length_c   1.000
_cell.angle_alpha   90.00
_cell.angle_beta   90.00
_cell.angle_gamma   90.00
#
_symmetry.space_group_name_H-M   'P 1'
#
loop_
_entity.id
_entity.type
_entity.pdbx_description
1 polymer ?
#
loop_
_entity_poly.entity_id
_entity_poly.type
_entity_poly.pdbx_seq_one_letter_code
_entity_poly.pdbx_strand_id
1 'polypeptide(L)'
;MLVICLVCLISACTQEEPALWDGPEIGQSRDQLTVVQLQADNTLPLLDMSYFAKPEWASEATENFSGSVSFADTRLIFTKERESYPGEDIFPAFTVDFIAHEGALIPVQKEPIFTSQDSSSFWDVIVGTGAVWQEEGDGDWSRASFPLSLIDRYMGQVRNCVGTFVYQPDVMSHVYVQCSQETADFNDNSGGDIRVMLSKVTYQPMTFPNAGQIIAQHGEHEAGRLPILPLSTIDTDGEIAAYFNKSLRT
;
A
#
# COMPACT_ATOMS: atom_id res chain seq x y z
N MET A 1 39.82 -28.82 22.91
CA MET A 1 39.32 -27.44 22.83
C MET A 1 39.54 -26.77 21.47
N LEU A 2 40.62 -27.05 20.73
CA LEU A 2 40.87 -26.41 19.42
C LEU A 2 39.90 -26.83 18.30
N VAL A 3 39.41 -28.08 18.33
CA VAL A 3 38.53 -28.65 17.29
C VAL A 3 37.10 -28.11 17.37
N ILE A 4 36.63 -27.72 18.56
CA ILE A 4 35.26 -27.20 18.76
C ILE A 4 35.13 -25.76 18.24
N CYS A 5 36.18 -24.92 18.37
CA CYS A 5 36.18 -23.57 17.80
C CYS A 5 36.15 -23.57 16.26
N LEU A 6 36.74 -24.57 15.60
CA LEU A 6 36.77 -24.63 14.13
C LEU A 6 35.38 -24.99 13.55
N VAL A 7 34.59 -25.82 14.25
CA VAL A 7 33.23 -26.20 13.82
C VAL A 7 32.25 -25.03 13.98
N CYS A 8 32.39 -24.21 15.02
CA CYS A 8 31.57 -23.00 15.19
C CYS A 8 31.89 -21.90 14.16
N LEU A 9 33.12 -21.83 13.65
CA LEU A 9 33.51 -20.89 12.59
C LEU A 9 32.96 -21.28 11.22
N ILE A 10 32.88 -22.58 10.91
CA ILE A 10 32.35 -23.05 9.63
C ILE A 10 30.82 -22.84 9.56
N SER A 11 30.11 -23.04 10.68
CA SER A 11 28.65 -22.81 10.76
C SER A 11 28.25 -21.34 10.68
N ALA A 12 29.16 -20.40 10.93
CA ALA A 12 28.90 -18.96 10.82
C ALA A 12 29.12 -18.41 9.40
N CYS A 13 29.82 -19.16 8.53
CA CYS A 13 30.13 -18.76 7.15
C CYS A 13 29.19 -19.39 6.11
N THR A 14 28.31 -20.30 6.50
CA THR A 14 27.28 -20.90 5.64
C THR A 14 25.91 -20.43 6.11
N GLN A 15 25.63 -19.15 6.01
CA GLN A 15 24.24 -18.69 6.03
C GLN A 15 23.67 -19.08 4.67
N GLU A 16 22.83 -20.11 4.64
CA GLU A 16 22.05 -20.42 3.42
C GLU A 16 21.32 -19.14 3.02
N GLU A 17 21.35 -18.82 1.72
CA GLU A 17 20.55 -17.72 1.20
C GLU A 17 19.11 -17.93 1.68
N PRO A 18 18.44 -16.88 2.19
CA PRO A 18 17.03 -17.00 2.53
C PRO A 18 16.31 -17.56 1.31
N ALA A 19 15.48 -18.58 1.53
CA ALA A 19 14.70 -19.17 0.45
C ALA A 19 13.98 -18.04 -0.31
N LEU A 20 14.01 -18.12 -1.63
CA LEU A 20 13.21 -17.21 -2.45
C LEU A 20 11.76 -17.32 -2.00
N TRP A 21 11.10 -16.17 -1.84
CA TRP A 21 9.67 -16.14 -1.57
C TRP A 21 8.94 -16.88 -2.69
N ASP A 22 8.20 -17.93 -2.31
CA ASP A 22 7.39 -18.78 -3.20
C ASP A 22 5.90 -18.63 -2.89
N GLY A 23 5.53 -17.50 -2.27
CA GLY A 23 4.14 -17.20 -1.93
C GLY A 23 3.26 -17.05 -3.17
N PRO A 24 1.93 -17.17 -3.01
CA PRO A 24 0.99 -17.03 -4.10
C PRO A 24 1.02 -15.61 -4.66
N GLU A 25 1.42 -15.48 -5.92
CA GLU A 25 1.34 -14.24 -6.70
C GLU A 25 -0.04 -14.10 -7.37
N ILE A 26 -0.36 -12.89 -7.83
CA ILE A 26 -1.59 -12.64 -8.59
C ILE A 26 -1.57 -13.42 -9.92
N GLY A 27 -2.55 -14.32 -10.11
CA GLY A 27 -2.81 -15.03 -11.36
C GLY A 27 -3.93 -14.39 -12.19
N GLN A 28 -4.05 -14.80 -13.46
CA GLN A 28 -5.21 -14.54 -14.31
C GLN A 28 -6.13 -15.78 -14.28
N SER A 29 -7.32 -15.77 -13.67
CA SER A 29 -8.03 -14.68 -12.97
C SER A 29 -7.60 -14.51 -11.51
N ARG A 30 -7.75 -13.29 -10.99
CA ARG A 30 -7.57 -12.95 -9.57
C ARG A 30 -8.46 -13.81 -8.67
N ASP A 31 -7.90 -14.30 -7.58
CA ASP A 31 -8.56 -15.16 -6.58
C ASP A 31 -8.64 -14.53 -5.16
N GLN A 32 -7.90 -13.43 -4.91
CA GLN A 32 -7.97 -12.62 -3.69
C GLN A 32 -8.30 -11.16 -3.99
N LEU A 33 -8.94 -10.47 -3.04
CA LEU A 33 -9.51 -9.12 -3.25
C LEU A 33 -10.52 -9.07 -4.40
N THR A 34 -11.28 -10.16 -4.58
CA THR A 34 -12.38 -10.23 -5.53
C THR A 34 -13.48 -9.21 -5.19
N VAL A 35 -14.32 -8.86 -6.17
CA VAL A 35 -15.50 -7.99 -5.94
C VAL A 35 -16.32 -8.45 -4.73
N VAL A 36 -16.59 -9.76 -4.65
CA VAL A 36 -17.37 -10.35 -3.54
C VAL A 36 -16.68 -10.16 -2.19
N GLN A 37 -15.36 -10.33 -2.12
CA GLN A 37 -14.61 -10.12 -0.88
C GLN A 37 -14.59 -8.64 -0.47
N LEU A 38 -14.45 -7.72 -1.43
CA LEU A 38 -14.44 -6.28 -1.17
C LEU A 38 -15.83 -5.71 -0.82
N GLN A 39 -16.90 -6.43 -1.13
CA GLN A 39 -18.27 -6.10 -0.72
C GLN A 39 -18.67 -6.74 0.63
N ALA A 40 -17.82 -7.59 1.21
CA ALA A 40 -18.08 -8.25 2.47
C ALA A 40 -17.38 -7.54 3.64
N ASP A 41 -18.00 -7.53 4.81
CA ASP A 41 -17.43 -7.00 6.06
C ASP A 41 -16.28 -7.85 6.65
N ASN A 42 -15.80 -8.86 5.91
CA ASN A 42 -14.81 -9.80 6.40
C ASN A 42 -13.39 -9.27 6.21
N THR A 43 -12.56 -9.41 7.23
CA THR A 43 -11.13 -9.14 7.13
C THR A 43 -10.40 -10.31 6.48
N LEU A 44 -9.52 -10.03 5.53
CA LEU A 44 -8.71 -11.02 4.83
C LEU A 44 -7.38 -11.27 5.57
N PRO A 45 -6.73 -12.44 5.37
CA PRO A 45 -5.35 -12.65 5.82
C PRO A 45 -4.39 -11.64 5.15
N LEU A 46 -3.13 -11.58 5.60
CA LEU A 46 -2.11 -10.84 4.86
C LEU A 46 -1.96 -11.43 3.47
N LEU A 47 -1.93 -10.56 2.46
CA LEU A 47 -1.82 -10.92 1.06
C LEU A 47 -0.47 -10.47 0.49
N ASP A 48 -0.03 -11.13 -0.57
CA ASP A 48 1.09 -10.62 -1.36
C ASP A 48 0.75 -9.22 -1.92
N MET A 49 1.71 -8.29 -1.90
CA MET A 49 1.45 -6.92 -2.32
C MET A 49 1.14 -6.79 -3.82
N SER A 50 1.47 -7.80 -4.64
CA SER A 50 1.08 -7.85 -6.06
C SER A 50 -0.43 -7.81 -6.28
N TYR A 51 -1.24 -8.28 -5.33
CA TYR A 51 -2.70 -8.17 -5.41
C TYR A 51 -3.21 -6.73 -5.36
N PHE A 52 -2.42 -5.79 -4.87
CA PHE A 52 -2.82 -4.38 -4.81
C PHE A 52 -2.40 -3.59 -6.04
N ALA A 53 -1.58 -4.16 -6.93
CA ALA A 53 -1.11 -3.50 -8.14
C ALA A 53 -2.05 -3.75 -9.33
N LYS A 54 -2.05 -2.82 -10.31
CA LYS A 54 -2.62 -3.06 -11.64
C LYS A 54 -1.81 -4.18 -12.32
N PRO A 55 -2.39 -5.35 -12.62
CA PRO A 55 -1.65 -6.40 -13.29
C PRO A 55 -1.49 -6.10 -14.78
N GLU A 56 -0.48 -6.68 -15.43
CA GLU A 56 -0.17 -6.43 -16.84
C GLU A 56 -1.33 -6.80 -17.81
N TRP A 57 -2.16 -7.77 -17.42
CA TRP A 57 -3.29 -8.26 -18.21
C TRP A 57 -4.59 -7.46 -17.99
N ALA A 58 -4.58 -6.45 -17.11
CA ALA A 58 -5.73 -5.57 -16.90
C ALA A 58 -5.94 -4.63 -18.10
N SER A 59 -7.20 -4.34 -18.39
CA SER A 59 -7.57 -3.30 -19.35
C SER A 59 -7.69 -1.93 -18.67
N GLU A 60 -7.87 -0.89 -19.48
CA GLU A 60 -8.27 0.42 -18.96
C GLU A 60 -9.62 0.33 -18.25
N ALA A 61 -9.80 1.16 -17.22
CA ALA A 61 -11.07 1.26 -16.51
C ALA A 61 -12.17 1.72 -17.45
N THR A 62 -13.33 1.06 -17.43
CA THR A 62 -14.52 1.51 -18.19
C THR A 62 -15.28 2.60 -17.46
N GLU A 63 -15.18 2.63 -16.13
CA GLU A 63 -15.93 3.57 -15.30
C GLU A 63 -15.07 4.77 -14.90
N ASN A 64 -15.65 5.96 -15.00
CA ASN A 64 -15.05 7.17 -14.47
C ASN A 64 -15.15 7.18 -12.94
N PHE A 65 -14.08 7.60 -12.27
CA PHE A 65 -14.08 7.83 -10.83
C PHE A 65 -13.72 9.28 -10.55
N SER A 66 -14.61 10.02 -9.91
CA SER A 66 -14.34 11.38 -9.46
C SER A 66 -15.29 11.69 -8.32
N GLY A 67 -14.73 11.96 -7.14
CA GLY A 67 -15.56 12.34 -6.01
C GLY A 67 -14.83 12.32 -4.67
N SER A 68 -15.63 12.53 -3.62
CA SER A 68 -15.17 12.55 -2.24
C SER A 68 -15.37 11.18 -1.59
N VAL A 69 -14.34 10.69 -0.90
CA VAL A 69 -14.36 9.43 -0.16
C VAL A 69 -14.12 9.72 1.32
N SER A 70 -15.11 9.40 2.15
CA SER A 70 -15.05 9.61 3.59
C SER A 70 -14.94 8.28 4.33
N PHE A 71 -13.96 8.20 5.21
CA PHE A 71 -13.67 7.06 6.08
C PHE A 71 -14.07 7.36 7.53
N ALA A 72 -14.47 6.33 8.27
CA ALA A 72 -14.72 6.41 9.70
C ALA A 72 -13.63 5.70 10.52
N ASP A 73 -13.50 6.07 11.79
CA ASP A 73 -12.63 5.40 12.76
C ASP A 73 -12.91 3.88 12.74
N THR A 74 -11.90 3.10 12.38
CA THR A 74 -12.03 1.64 12.20
C THR A 74 -10.85 0.92 12.85
N ARG A 75 -11.11 -0.19 13.55
CA ARG A 75 -10.04 -0.88 14.29
C ARG A 75 -9.07 -1.59 13.33
N LEU A 76 -7.78 -1.31 13.51
CA LEU A 76 -6.68 -1.96 12.79
C LEU A 76 -6.40 -3.35 13.36
N ILE A 77 -5.95 -4.26 12.49
CA ILE A 77 -5.46 -5.58 12.86
C ILE A 77 -3.97 -5.65 12.59
N PHE A 78 -3.18 -5.87 13.64
CA PHE A 78 -1.73 -6.06 13.58
C PHE A 78 -1.26 -6.85 14.80
N THR A 79 -0.11 -7.48 14.67
CA THR A 79 0.51 -8.22 15.77
C THR A 79 1.13 -7.24 16.76
N LYS A 80 0.91 -7.47 18.06
CA LYS A 80 1.52 -6.67 19.11
C LYS A 80 1.81 -7.52 20.34
N GLU A 81 2.98 -7.32 20.93
CA GLU A 81 3.39 -7.94 22.19
C GLU A 81 3.27 -6.96 23.38
N ARG A 82 2.51 -5.87 23.21
CA ARG A 82 2.22 -4.87 24.24
C ARG A 82 0.81 -4.30 24.14
N GLU A 83 0.41 -3.57 25.18
CA GLU A 83 -0.77 -2.72 25.11
C GLU A 83 -0.58 -1.61 24.08
N SER A 84 -1.67 -1.26 23.39
CA SER A 84 -1.65 -0.17 22.41
C SER A 84 -1.59 1.19 23.09
N TYR A 85 -0.84 2.12 22.50
CA TYR A 85 -1.03 3.53 22.84
C TYR A 85 -2.46 3.95 22.45
N PRO A 86 -3.06 4.92 23.17
CA PRO A 86 -4.39 5.41 22.83
C PRO A 86 -4.47 5.80 21.35
N GLY A 87 -5.40 5.18 20.61
CA GLY A 87 -5.65 5.45 19.20
C GLY A 87 -4.72 4.73 18.20
N GLU A 88 -3.68 4.03 18.66
CA GLU A 88 -2.72 3.32 17.79
C GLU A 88 -3.38 2.22 16.97
N ASP A 89 -4.42 1.60 17.51
CA ASP A 89 -5.19 0.55 16.85
C ASP A 89 -6.42 1.05 16.10
N ILE A 90 -6.48 2.35 15.79
CA ILE A 90 -7.59 2.98 15.09
C ILE A 90 -7.09 3.56 13.78
N PHE A 91 -7.60 3.07 12.66
CA PHE A 91 -7.51 3.75 11.37
C PHE A 91 -8.31 5.05 11.45
N PRO A 92 -7.75 6.20 11.06
CA PRO A 92 -8.40 7.49 11.29
C PRO A 92 -9.63 7.71 10.41
N ALA A 93 -10.64 8.38 10.95
CA ALA A 93 -11.65 9.08 10.17
C ALA A 93 -11.02 10.26 9.43
N PHE A 94 -11.25 10.33 8.12
CA PHE A 94 -10.88 11.47 7.28
C PHE A 94 -11.63 11.41 5.95
N THR A 95 -11.56 12.50 5.20
CA THR A 95 -12.11 12.60 3.84
C THR A 95 -10.99 12.93 2.87
N VAL A 96 -11.00 12.29 1.70
CA VAL A 96 -10.09 12.57 0.60
C VAL A 96 -10.86 12.60 -0.71
N ASP A 97 -10.52 13.58 -1.55
CA ASP A 97 -11.09 13.75 -2.87
C ASP A 97 -10.17 13.13 -3.93
N PHE A 98 -10.76 12.45 -4.90
CA PHE A 98 -10.03 11.80 -5.99
C PHE A 98 -10.57 12.17 -7.37
N ILE A 99 -9.68 12.17 -8.35
CA ILE A 99 -9.98 12.28 -9.77
C ILE A 99 -9.23 11.17 -10.50
N ALA A 100 -9.93 10.31 -11.23
CA ALA A 100 -9.31 9.37 -12.14
C ALA A 100 -9.08 10.00 -13.52
N HIS A 101 -7.89 9.82 -14.07
CA HIS A 101 -7.54 10.28 -15.41
C HIS A 101 -6.43 9.40 -16.01
N GLU A 102 -6.64 8.90 -17.23
CA GLU A 102 -5.66 8.09 -17.97
C GLU A 102 -5.03 6.95 -17.14
N GLY A 103 -5.86 6.22 -16.41
CA GLY A 103 -5.43 5.10 -15.57
C GLY A 103 -4.82 5.49 -14.22
N ALA A 104 -4.60 6.79 -13.93
CA ALA A 104 -4.15 7.28 -12.63
C ALA A 104 -5.34 7.60 -11.72
N LEU A 105 -5.25 7.26 -10.43
CA LEU A 105 -6.16 7.73 -9.38
C LEU A 105 -5.49 8.87 -8.61
N ILE A 106 -5.84 10.11 -8.92
CA ILE A 106 -5.13 11.30 -8.44
C ILE A 106 -5.86 11.86 -7.21
N PRO A 107 -5.25 11.86 -6.01
CA PRO A 107 -5.81 12.59 -4.88
C PRO A 107 -5.70 14.09 -5.13
N VAL A 108 -6.77 14.83 -4.80
CA VAL A 108 -6.81 16.29 -4.92
C VAL A 108 -5.91 16.95 -3.88
N GLN A 109 -5.84 16.37 -2.67
CA GLN A 109 -4.93 16.78 -1.61
C GLN A 109 -3.69 15.88 -1.59
N LYS A 110 -2.49 16.46 -1.69
CA LYS A 110 -1.21 15.72 -1.66
C LYS A 110 -0.44 15.92 -0.35
N GLU A 111 -0.82 16.94 0.41
CA GLU A 111 -0.26 17.25 1.71
C GLU A 111 -0.79 16.29 2.80
N PRO A 112 -0.09 16.17 3.93
CA PRO A 112 -0.60 15.45 5.09
C PRO A 112 -2.00 15.93 5.52
N ILE A 113 -2.88 14.97 5.75
CA ILE A 113 -4.21 15.14 6.35
C ILE A 113 -4.05 14.93 7.85
N PHE A 114 -4.13 16.02 8.62
CA PHE A 114 -4.10 15.98 10.08
C PHE A 114 -5.47 15.59 10.61
N THR A 115 -5.60 14.40 11.19
CA THR A 115 -6.90 13.80 11.53
C THR A 115 -7.32 14.05 12.98
N SER A 116 -6.52 14.78 13.77
CA SER A 116 -6.71 14.92 15.22
C SER A 116 -7.97 15.67 15.65
N GLN A 117 -8.60 16.40 14.74
CA GLN A 117 -9.85 17.12 15.02
C GLN A 117 -11.08 16.21 14.91
N ASP A 118 -11.01 15.23 14.01
CA ASP A 118 -12.15 14.40 13.59
C ASP A 118 -12.00 12.92 13.99
N SER A 119 -10.83 12.52 14.47
CA SER A 119 -10.49 11.14 14.80
C SER A 119 -9.76 11.01 16.14
N SER A 120 -10.08 9.93 16.85
CA SER A 120 -9.35 9.49 18.05
C SER A 120 -8.07 8.71 17.72
N SER A 121 -7.80 8.49 16.44
CA SER A 121 -6.63 7.79 15.94
C SER A 121 -5.34 8.51 16.31
N PHE A 122 -4.31 7.69 16.48
CA PHE A 122 -2.92 8.07 16.62
C PHE A 122 -2.27 8.53 15.31
N TRP A 123 -2.90 8.22 14.17
CA TRP A 123 -2.31 8.34 12.84
C TRP A 123 -2.86 9.55 12.07
N ASP A 124 -1.96 10.37 11.52
CA ASP A 124 -2.25 11.24 10.39
C ASP A 124 -2.02 10.52 9.07
N VAL A 125 -2.46 11.09 7.95
CA VAL A 125 -2.52 10.38 6.68
C VAL A 125 -1.88 11.17 5.55
N ILE A 126 -1.11 10.49 4.69
CA ILE A 126 -0.81 10.98 3.32
C ILE A 126 -1.41 9.98 2.33
N VAL A 127 -2.14 10.49 1.35
CA VAL A 127 -2.67 9.70 0.23
C VAL A 127 -1.86 10.04 -1.01
N GLY A 128 -1.34 9.01 -1.69
CA GLY A 128 -0.59 9.20 -2.93
C GLY A 128 -1.41 8.84 -4.16
N THR A 129 -0.85 9.15 -5.34
CA THR A 129 -1.46 8.77 -6.62
C THR A 129 -1.46 7.26 -6.78
N GLY A 130 -2.64 6.73 -7.04
CA GLY A 130 -2.89 5.33 -7.31
C GLY A 130 -3.12 5.04 -8.79
N ALA A 131 -3.76 3.90 -9.06
CA ALA A 131 -4.16 3.47 -10.40
C ALA A 131 -5.64 3.06 -10.41
N VAL A 132 -6.26 3.19 -11.58
CA VAL A 132 -7.56 2.59 -11.92
C VAL A 132 -7.43 1.68 -13.13
N TRP A 133 -8.17 0.59 -13.15
CA TRP A 133 -8.17 -0.39 -14.24
C TRP A 133 -9.43 -1.24 -14.21
N GLN A 134 -9.57 -2.17 -15.15
CA GLN A 134 -10.59 -3.20 -15.10
C GLN A 134 -9.98 -4.59 -15.32
N GLU A 135 -10.52 -5.57 -14.62
CA GLU A 135 -10.19 -6.99 -14.77
C GLU A 135 -11.41 -7.72 -15.32
N GLU A 136 -11.21 -8.70 -16.21
CA GLU A 136 -12.31 -9.46 -16.84
C GLU A 136 -13.23 -10.12 -15.80
N GLY A 137 -12.67 -10.54 -14.66
CA GLY A 137 -13.41 -11.17 -13.56
C GLY A 137 -14.25 -10.21 -12.70
N ASP A 138 -14.07 -8.89 -12.84
CA ASP A 138 -14.77 -7.88 -12.03
C ASP A 138 -16.16 -7.50 -12.62
N GLY A 139 -16.49 -7.98 -13.83
CA GLY A 139 -17.77 -7.68 -14.49
C GLY A 139 -17.92 -6.19 -14.78
N ASP A 140 -19.04 -5.60 -14.33
CA ASP A 140 -19.34 -4.17 -14.50
C ASP A 140 -18.58 -3.26 -13.51
N TRP A 141 -17.67 -3.81 -12.71
CA TRP A 141 -16.87 -3.06 -11.76
C TRP A 141 -15.51 -2.70 -12.35
N SER A 142 -15.10 -1.44 -12.19
CA SER A 142 -13.70 -1.04 -12.32
C SER A 142 -13.01 -1.16 -10.95
N ARG A 143 -11.69 -1.27 -10.96
CA ARG A 143 -10.85 -1.43 -9.78
C ARG A 143 -9.95 -0.22 -9.60
N ALA A 144 -9.67 0.07 -8.34
CA ALA A 144 -8.74 1.10 -7.95
C ALA A 144 -7.81 0.62 -6.83
N SER A 145 -6.60 1.15 -6.82
CA SER A 145 -5.68 1.04 -5.69
C SER A 145 -4.92 2.33 -5.49
N PHE A 146 -4.62 2.69 -4.25
CA PHE A 146 -3.83 3.88 -3.94
C PHE A 146 -2.85 3.64 -2.79
N PRO A 147 -1.63 4.20 -2.86
CA PRO A 147 -0.72 4.20 -1.73
C PRO A 147 -1.23 5.14 -0.64
N LEU A 148 -1.00 4.73 0.61
CA LEU A 148 -1.42 5.41 1.82
C LEU A 148 -0.27 5.33 2.83
N SER A 149 0.04 6.43 3.48
CA SER A 149 0.99 6.47 4.59
C SER A 149 0.25 6.84 5.88
N LEU A 150 0.36 5.99 6.91
CA LEU A 150 -0.07 6.33 8.27
C LEU A 150 1.11 6.90 9.03
N ILE A 151 0.97 8.12 9.55
CA ILE A 151 2.04 8.87 10.19
C ILE A 151 1.75 8.99 11.68
N ASP A 152 2.65 8.46 12.49
CA ASP A 152 2.66 8.65 13.94
C ASP A 152 2.82 10.15 14.26
N ARG A 153 1.86 10.71 15.00
CA ARG A 153 1.87 12.13 15.40
C ARG A 153 2.96 12.52 16.40
N TYR A 154 3.48 11.57 17.16
CA TYR A 154 4.46 11.80 18.22
C TYR A 154 5.87 11.68 17.68
N MET A 155 6.20 10.55 17.04
CA MET A 155 7.57 10.24 16.60
C MET A 155 7.78 10.42 15.10
N GLY A 156 6.73 10.64 14.30
CA GLY A 156 6.82 10.81 12.85
C GLY A 156 7.14 9.51 12.09
N GLN A 157 7.02 8.35 12.75
CA GLN A 157 7.15 7.05 12.12
C GLN A 157 6.04 6.82 11.10
N VAL A 158 6.39 6.21 9.97
CA VAL A 158 5.44 5.96 8.88
C VAL A 158 5.23 4.47 8.69
N ARG A 159 3.96 4.07 8.55
CA ARG A 159 3.52 2.79 7.98
C ARG A 159 3.14 3.03 6.53
N ASN A 160 3.76 2.30 5.61
CA ASN A 160 3.44 2.39 4.19
C ASN A 160 2.45 1.29 3.82
N CYS A 161 1.32 1.72 3.28
CA CYS A 161 0.15 0.90 3.04
C CYS A 161 -0.37 1.09 1.62
N VAL A 162 -1.22 0.17 1.18
CA VAL A 162 -1.97 0.28 -0.07
C VAL A 162 -3.43 -0.03 0.23
N GLY A 163 -4.31 0.85 -0.21
CA GLY A 163 -5.76 0.64 -0.20
C GLY A 163 -6.23 0.15 -1.57
N THR A 164 -7.20 -0.75 -1.61
CA THR A 164 -7.87 -1.17 -2.86
C THR A 164 -9.37 -1.29 -2.67
N PHE A 165 -10.10 -0.97 -3.73
CA PHE A 165 -11.55 -1.08 -3.81
C PHE A 165 -11.98 -1.30 -5.27
N VAL A 166 -13.23 -1.71 -5.44
CA VAL A 166 -13.89 -1.72 -6.75
C VAL A 166 -15.01 -0.69 -6.74
N TYR A 167 -15.29 -0.11 -7.90
CA TYR A 167 -16.30 0.94 -8.06
C TYR A 167 -17.08 0.83 -9.36
N GLN A 168 -18.24 1.48 -9.34
CA GLN A 168 -19.05 1.91 -10.47
C GLN A 168 -19.23 3.44 -10.37
N PRO A 169 -19.86 4.14 -11.33
CA PRO A 169 -19.90 5.61 -11.34
C PRO A 169 -20.43 6.26 -10.05
N ASP A 170 -21.39 5.62 -9.39
CA ASP A 170 -22.12 6.14 -8.23
C ASP A 170 -21.98 5.31 -6.95
N VAL A 171 -21.23 4.19 -6.99
CA VAL A 171 -21.06 3.30 -5.84
C VAL A 171 -19.64 2.74 -5.78
N MET A 172 -19.14 2.52 -4.57
CA MET A 172 -17.90 1.82 -4.31
C MET A 172 -18.10 0.68 -3.31
N SER A 173 -17.22 -0.33 -3.36
CA SER A 173 -17.11 -1.36 -2.34
C SER A 173 -16.51 -0.81 -1.04
N HIS A 174 -16.29 -1.68 -0.06
CA HIS A 174 -15.38 -1.36 1.05
C HIS A 174 -13.95 -1.19 0.52
N VAL A 175 -13.09 -0.60 1.36
CA VAL A 175 -11.66 -0.46 1.05
C VAL A 175 -10.88 -1.43 1.92
N TYR A 176 -10.14 -2.35 1.30
CA TYR A 176 -9.16 -3.16 2.02
C TYR A 176 -7.81 -2.44 2.02
N VAL A 177 -7.24 -2.24 3.21
CA VAL A 177 -5.94 -1.59 3.39
C VAL A 177 -4.98 -2.59 4.02
N GLN A 178 -3.77 -2.69 3.46
CA GLN A 178 -2.66 -3.43 4.05
C GLN A 178 -1.39 -2.60 4.04
N CYS A 179 -0.65 -2.63 5.15
CA CYS A 179 0.69 -2.08 5.30
C CYS A 179 1.69 -3.23 5.35
N SER A 180 2.83 -3.07 4.68
CA SER A 180 3.89 -4.08 4.60
C SER A 180 5.28 -3.52 4.88
N GLN A 181 5.39 -2.21 5.08
CA GLN A 181 6.66 -1.54 5.33
C GLN A 181 6.53 -0.46 6.39
N GLU A 182 7.66 -0.18 7.04
CA GLU A 182 7.79 0.86 8.05
C GLU A 182 9.11 1.62 7.91
N THR A 183 9.14 2.86 8.40
CA THR A 183 10.37 3.67 8.41
C THR A 183 11.23 3.46 9.66
N ALA A 184 10.65 2.91 10.73
CA ALA A 184 11.34 2.59 11.96
C ALA A 184 10.62 1.45 12.68
N ASP A 185 11.39 0.49 13.20
CA ASP A 185 10.89 -0.53 14.11
C ASP A 185 11.00 0.00 15.54
N PHE A 186 9.98 0.74 15.97
CA PHE A 186 9.91 1.25 17.35
C PHE A 186 9.56 0.15 18.36
N ASN A 187 8.89 -0.92 17.90
CA ASN A 187 8.43 -2.01 18.75
C ASN A 187 9.09 -3.30 18.26
N ASP A 188 10.34 -3.50 18.69
CA ASP A 188 11.16 -4.70 18.46
C ASP A 188 10.29 -5.97 18.35
N ASN A 189 10.25 -6.58 17.17
CA ASN A 189 9.48 -7.79 16.80
C ASN A 189 7.97 -7.64 16.50
N SER A 190 7.43 -6.43 16.36
CA SER A 190 6.02 -6.24 15.98
C SER A 190 5.73 -6.35 14.48
N GLY A 191 6.75 -6.11 13.64
CA GLY A 191 6.62 -6.07 12.17
C GLY A 191 5.82 -4.87 11.66
N GLY A 192 5.95 -4.59 10.35
CA GLY A 192 5.22 -3.52 9.66
C GLY A 192 3.79 -3.90 9.24
N ASP A 193 3.37 -5.14 9.50
CA ASP A 193 2.14 -5.72 8.96
C ASP A 193 0.89 -5.22 9.69
N ILE A 194 0.12 -4.40 8.98
CA ILE A 194 -1.18 -3.89 9.44
C ILE A 194 -2.21 -4.21 8.35
N ARG A 195 -3.42 -4.59 8.74
CA ARG A 195 -4.54 -4.76 7.81
C ARG A 195 -5.87 -4.31 8.39
N VAL A 196 -6.78 -3.88 7.52
CA VAL A 196 -8.14 -3.48 7.89
C VAL A 196 -9.08 -3.53 6.69
N MET A 197 -10.34 -3.94 6.93
CA MET A 197 -11.44 -3.74 6.00
C MET A 197 -12.23 -2.50 6.44
N LEU A 198 -12.19 -1.44 5.64
CA LEU A 198 -12.88 -0.18 5.91
C LEU A 198 -14.29 -0.25 5.34
N SER A 199 -15.22 -0.82 6.10
CA SER A 199 -16.59 -1.02 5.61
C SER A 199 -17.52 0.17 5.78
N LYS A 200 -17.18 1.09 6.68
CA LYS A 200 -17.86 2.37 6.86
C LYS A 200 -17.20 3.45 5.98
N VAL A 201 -17.37 3.29 4.67
CA VAL A 201 -16.90 4.24 3.66
C VAL A 201 -18.11 4.89 2.98
N THR A 202 -18.03 6.20 2.73
CA THR A 202 -19.05 6.94 1.97
C THR A 202 -18.41 7.54 0.74
N TYR A 203 -18.93 7.21 -0.43
CA TYR A 203 -18.55 7.82 -1.70
C TYR A 203 -19.60 8.83 -2.13
N GLN A 204 -19.15 10.03 -2.46
CA GLN A 204 -19.97 11.07 -3.06
C GLN A 204 -19.39 11.44 -4.43
N PRO A 205 -19.99 10.95 -5.53
CA PRO A 205 -19.59 11.34 -6.87
C PRO A 205 -19.72 12.85 -7.06
N MET A 206 -18.67 13.47 -7.59
CA MET A 206 -18.70 14.90 -7.91
C MET A 206 -17.67 15.27 -8.97
N THR A 207 -17.90 16.42 -9.59
CA THR A 207 -16.94 17.05 -10.50
C THR A 207 -16.27 18.22 -9.80
N PHE A 208 -14.98 18.39 -10.04
CA PHE A 208 -14.20 19.48 -9.46
C PHE A 208 -14.04 20.58 -10.50
N PRO A 209 -14.43 21.85 -10.21
CA PRO A 209 -14.27 22.96 -11.16
C PRO A 209 -12.84 23.15 -11.66
N ASN A 210 -11.85 22.80 -10.83
CA ASN A 210 -10.42 22.87 -11.11
C ASN A 210 -9.80 21.53 -11.53
N ALA A 211 -10.59 20.52 -11.91
CA ALA A 211 -10.10 19.18 -12.28
C ALA A 211 -9.00 19.23 -13.35
N GLY A 212 -9.18 20.03 -14.41
CA GLY A 212 -8.18 20.18 -15.47
C GLY A 212 -6.84 20.72 -14.98
N GLN A 213 -6.84 21.61 -13.99
CA GLN A 213 -5.61 22.12 -13.37
C GLN A 213 -4.93 21.03 -12.53
N ILE A 214 -5.69 20.28 -11.73
CA ILE A 214 -5.17 19.20 -10.88
C ILE A 214 -4.50 18.12 -11.76
N ILE A 215 -5.17 17.74 -12.86
CA ILE A 215 -4.65 16.78 -13.84
C ILE A 215 -3.36 17.30 -14.49
N ALA A 216 -3.36 18.56 -14.95
CA ALA A 216 -2.17 19.15 -15.57
C ALA A 216 -0.97 19.19 -14.61
N GLN A 217 -1.19 19.62 -13.35
CA GLN A 217 -0.15 19.64 -12.32
C GLN A 217 0.38 18.24 -11.99
N HIS A 218 -0.50 17.22 -12.02
CA HIS A 218 -0.06 15.84 -11.88
C HIS A 218 0.82 15.41 -13.05
N GLY A 219 0.43 15.69 -14.29
CA GLY A 219 1.23 15.40 -15.48
C GLY A 219 2.60 16.08 -15.47
N GLU A 220 2.68 17.34 -15.04
CA GLU A 220 3.95 18.05 -14.85
C GLU A 220 4.83 17.39 -13.78
N HIS A 221 4.23 16.94 -12.67
CA HIS A 221 4.95 16.23 -11.62
C HIS A 221 5.52 14.89 -12.12
N GLU A 222 4.73 14.10 -12.86
CA GLU A 222 5.18 12.84 -13.44
C GLU A 222 6.31 13.07 -14.46
N ALA A 223 6.17 14.06 -15.34
CA ALA A 223 7.20 14.41 -16.32
C ALA A 223 8.51 14.92 -15.69
N GLY A 224 8.46 15.43 -14.46
CA GLY A 224 9.62 15.88 -13.70
C GLY A 224 10.37 14.77 -12.94
N ARG A 225 9.87 13.52 -12.94
CA ARG A 225 10.51 12.41 -12.23
C ARG A 225 11.84 12.02 -12.88
N LEU A 226 12.81 11.66 -12.05
CA LEU A 226 14.07 11.09 -12.54
C LEU A 226 13.78 9.73 -13.19
N PRO A 227 14.45 9.39 -14.30
CA PRO A 227 14.29 8.09 -14.93
C PRO A 227 14.74 6.99 -13.95
N ILE A 228 13.87 6.01 -13.72
CA ILE A 228 14.19 4.81 -12.96
C ILE A 228 14.73 3.78 -13.96
N LEU A 229 16.02 3.48 -13.86
CA LEU A 229 16.69 2.50 -14.70
C LEU A 229 17.07 1.28 -13.87
N PRO A 230 16.99 0.06 -14.42
CA PRO A 230 17.48 -1.13 -13.73
C PRO A 230 18.94 -0.97 -13.31
N LEU A 231 19.32 -1.50 -12.14
CA LEU A 231 20.70 -1.45 -11.66
C LEU A 231 21.69 -2.03 -12.70
N SER A 232 21.26 -3.05 -13.45
CA SER A 232 22.02 -3.65 -14.55
C SER A 232 22.42 -2.68 -15.66
N THR A 233 21.81 -1.50 -15.74
CA THR A 233 22.20 -0.43 -16.68
C THR A 233 23.56 0.17 -16.33
N ILE A 234 23.92 0.19 -15.04
CA ILE A 234 25.19 0.73 -14.54
C ILE A 234 26.10 -0.34 -13.93
N ASP A 235 25.56 -1.54 -13.70
CA ASP A 235 26.25 -2.69 -13.12
C ASP A 235 26.15 -3.91 -14.04
N THR A 236 26.69 -3.78 -15.26
CA THR A 236 26.57 -4.82 -16.30
C THR A 236 27.22 -6.14 -15.93
N ASP A 237 28.27 -6.07 -15.11
CA ASP A 237 29.04 -7.25 -14.67
C ASP A 237 28.59 -7.76 -13.30
N GLY A 238 27.58 -7.13 -12.68
CA GLY A 238 27.04 -7.52 -11.37
C GLY A 238 27.98 -7.26 -10.19
N GLU A 239 29.05 -6.47 -10.38
CA GLU A 239 30.04 -6.20 -9.35
C GLU A 239 29.44 -5.43 -8.17
N ILE A 240 28.56 -4.46 -8.44
CA ILE A 240 27.86 -3.65 -7.42
C ILE A 240 26.81 -4.51 -6.72
N ALA A 241 25.96 -5.21 -7.48
CA ALA A 241 24.93 -6.10 -6.98
C ALA A 241 25.50 -7.18 -6.05
N ALA A 242 26.66 -7.75 -6.42
CA ALA A 242 27.35 -8.75 -5.62
C ALA A 242 27.76 -8.27 -4.23
N TYR A 243 27.92 -6.97 -3.99
CA TYR A 243 28.19 -6.44 -2.64
C TYR A 243 26.98 -6.50 -1.71
N PHE A 244 25.74 -6.41 -2.22
CA PHE A 244 24.54 -6.51 -1.39
C PHE A 244 24.35 -7.92 -0.81
N ASN A 245 24.93 -8.93 -1.45
CA ASN A 245 24.93 -10.32 -0.98
C ASN A 245 26.11 -10.62 -0.03
N LYS A 246 27.04 -9.67 0.17
CA LYS A 246 28.14 -9.85 1.12
C LYS A 246 27.69 -9.44 2.51
N SER A 247 27.93 -10.32 3.48
CA SER A 247 27.74 -9.98 4.89
C SER A 247 28.70 -8.85 5.30
N LEU A 248 28.16 -7.80 5.92
CA LEU A 248 28.93 -6.73 6.55
C LEU A 248 29.80 -7.22 7.73
N ARG A 249 29.69 -8.49 8.12
CA ARG A 249 30.39 -9.12 9.25
C ARG A 249 31.58 -10.00 8.84
N THR A 250 32.07 -9.87 7.61
CA THR A 250 33.34 -10.49 7.17
C THR A 250 34.53 -9.57 7.35
#